data_AF-A0AAD7RIR9-F1
#
_entry.id   AF-A0AAD7RIR9-F1
#
_cell.length_a   1.000
_cell.length_b   1.000
_cell.length_c   1.000
_cell.angle_alpha   90.00
_cell.angle_beta   90.00
_cell.angle_gamma   90.00
#
_symmetry.space_group_name_H-M   'P 1'
#
loop_
_entity.id
_entity.type
_entity.pdbx_description
1 polymer ?
#
loop_
_entity_poly.entity_id
_entity_poly.type
_entity_poly.pdbx_seq_one_letter_code
_entity_poly.pdbx_strand_id
1 'polypeptide(L)'
;MEMENLKGFCQVVISSNIRDATAHLIQAGGLGSLKHNTVLLVRETILAHLALLVAKNISAYPSNGERFTKGHIDVWWIVHDGGKLMLFPFLLRQHKVWRKYKMHIFTVAQMDDNSIQVKKDLTTFL
;
A
#
# COMPACT_ATOMS: atom_id res chain seq x y z
N MET A 1 -8.63 -15.62 7.28
CA MET A 1 -9.32 -14.79 6.25
C MET A 1 -10.75 -14.47 6.67
N GLU A 2 -11.57 -15.48 7.00
CA GLU A 2 -12.97 -15.27 7.42
C GLU A 2 -13.11 -14.38 8.66
N MET A 3 -12.33 -14.64 9.73
CA MET A 3 -12.38 -13.82 10.96
C MET A 3 -12.10 -12.33 10.71
N GLU A 4 -11.24 -12.02 9.72
CA GLU A 4 -10.87 -10.64 9.36
C GLU A 4 -11.76 -10.05 8.25
N ASN A 5 -12.85 -10.74 7.89
CA ASN A 5 -13.76 -10.34 6.81
C ASN A 5 -13.05 -10.13 5.45
N LEU A 6 -11.94 -10.83 5.21
CA LEU A 6 -11.19 -10.75 3.96
C LEU A 6 -11.67 -11.85 3.00
N LYS A 7 -12.25 -11.45 1.87
CA LYS A 7 -12.56 -12.36 0.76
C LYS A 7 -11.30 -12.61 -0.07
N GLY A 8 -10.99 -13.85 -0.37
CA GLY A 8 -9.86 -14.19 -1.23
C GLY A 8 -9.59 -15.69 -1.31
N PHE A 9 -8.45 -16.02 -1.90
CA PHE A 9 -7.97 -17.38 -2.08
C PHE A 9 -6.71 -17.59 -1.24
N CYS A 10 -6.47 -18.84 -0.82
CA CYS A 10 -5.26 -19.23 -0.10
C CYS A 10 -4.43 -20.16 -1.00
N GLN A 11 -3.13 -19.88 -1.12
CA GLN A 11 -2.18 -20.72 -1.85
C GLN A 11 -0.97 -20.99 -0.95
N VAL A 12 -0.55 -22.25 -0.87
CA VAL A 12 0.60 -22.69 -0.07
C VAL A 12 1.57 -23.42 -0.99
N VAL A 13 2.86 -23.11 -0.87
CA VAL A 13 3.95 -23.74 -1.63
C VAL A 13 4.94 -24.36 -0.65
N ILE A 14 5.36 -25.59 -0.92
CA ILE A 14 6.40 -26.29 -0.18
C ILE A 14 7.67 -26.29 -1.04
N SER A 15 8.78 -25.81 -0.48
CA SER A 15 10.10 -25.83 -1.12
C SER A 15 11.18 -25.98 -0.06
N SER A 16 12.31 -26.55 -0.44
CA SER A 16 13.53 -26.58 0.37
C SER A 16 14.21 -25.20 0.46
N ASN A 17 13.86 -24.27 -0.43
CA ASN A 17 14.40 -22.91 -0.45
C ASN A 17 13.27 -21.88 -0.45
N ILE A 18 13.27 -21.02 0.59
CA ILE A 18 12.25 -19.99 0.79
C ILE A 18 12.28 -18.91 -0.29
N ARG A 19 13.47 -18.59 -0.84
CA ARG A 19 13.62 -17.62 -1.92
C ARG A 19 12.91 -18.12 -3.16
N ASP A 20 13.17 -19.36 -3.54
CA ASP A 20 12.55 -19.97 -4.71
C ASP A 20 11.04 -20.12 -4.52
N ALA A 21 10.57 -20.55 -3.33
CA ALA A 21 9.14 -20.58 -3.03
C ALA A 21 8.48 -19.19 -3.18
N THR A 22 9.15 -18.16 -2.69
CA THR A 22 8.65 -16.79 -2.76
C THR A 22 8.58 -16.30 -4.21
N ALA A 23 9.61 -16.57 -5.02
CA ALA A 23 9.62 -16.24 -6.44
C ALA A 23 8.49 -16.96 -7.19
N HIS A 24 8.27 -18.25 -6.93
CA HIS A 24 7.16 -19.01 -7.52
C HIS A 24 5.79 -18.41 -7.15
N LEU A 25 5.58 -18.04 -5.88
CA LEU A 25 4.32 -17.41 -5.46
C LEU A 25 4.07 -16.06 -6.16
N ILE A 26 5.11 -15.26 -6.39
CA ILE A 26 4.99 -13.98 -7.11
C ILE A 26 4.74 -14.20 -8.62
N GLN A 27 5.40 -15.17 -9.23
CA GLN A 27 5.35 -15.31 -10.69
C GLN A 27 4.12 -16.10 -11.17
N ALA A 28 3.73 -17.11 -10.39
CA ALA A 28 2.64 -18.02 -10.74
C ALA A 28 1.37 -17.82 -9.88
N GLY A 29 1.40 -16.92 -8.90
CA GLY A 29 0.24 -16.60 -8.08
C GLY A 29 -0.88 -15.95 -8.87
N GLY A 30 -2.08 -16.53 -8.80
CA GLY A 30 -3.26 -16.05 -9.51
C GLY A 30 -4.14 -17.17 -10.05
N LEU A 31 -5.31 -16.81 -10.60
CA LEU A 31 -6.23 -17.75 -11.22
C LEU A 31 -6.59 -17.27 -12.63
N GLY A 32 -5.98 -17.89 -13.64
CA GLY A 32 -6.16 -17.51 -15.04
C GLY A 32 -5.72 -16.07 -15.30
N SER A 33 -6.65 -15.21 -15.72
CA SER A 33 -6.40 -13.78 -15.95
C SER A 33 -6.32 -12.95 -14.66
N LEU A 34 -6.76 -13.49 -13.51
CA LEU A 34 -6.69 -12.81 -12.21
C LEU A 34 -5.30 -12.99 -11.60
N LYS A 35 -4.39 -12.06 -11.90
CA LYS A 35 -3.05 -11.97 -11.29
C LYS A 35 -2.98 -10.84 -10.27
N HIS A 36 -2.16 -10.98 -9.24
CA HIS A 36 -1.94 -9.91 -8.28
C HIS A 36 -1.17 -8.74 -8.92
N ASN A 37 -1.47 -7.52 -8.49
CA ASN A 37 -0.79 -6.30 -8.95
C ASN A 37 0.14 -5.67 -7.89
N THR A 38 -0.03 -6.08 -6.64
CA THR A 38 0.64 -5.52 -5.46
C THR A 38 1.03 -6.64 -4.52
N VAL A 39 2.25 -6.58 -3.97
CA VAL A 39 2.74 -7.52 -2.96
C VAL A 39 3.12 -6.75 -1.70
N LEU A 40 2.69 -7.25 -0.53
CA LEU A 40 2.68 -6.49 0.74
C LEU A 40 3.94 -6.66 1.60
N LEU A 41 4.81 -7.65 1.35
CA LEU A 41 5.94 -7.96 2.25
C LEU A 41 7.18 -8.55 1.57
N VAL A 42 7.27 -8.54 0.24
CA VAL A 42 8.35 -9.26 -0.46
C VAL A 42 9.33 -8.32 -1.16
N ARG A 43 10.61 -8.43 -0.80
CA ARG A 43 11.71 -7.63 -1.36
C ARG A 43 12.02 -7.93 -2.84
N GLU A 44 11.63 -9.09 -3.36
CA GLU A 44 11.92 -9.55 -4.73
C GLU A 44 10.91 -9.08 -5.80
N THR A 45 10.19 -7.99 -5.56
CA THR A 45 9.11 -7.49 -6.42
C THR A 45 9.55 -6.63 -7.59
N ILE A 46 10.78 -6.08 -7.54
CA ILE A 46 11.31 -5.16 -8.55
C ILE A 46 11.39 -5.85 -9.92
N LEU A 47 11.89 -7.09 -9.97
CA LEU A 47 12.04 -7.85 -11.22
C LEU A 47 10.70 -8.30 -11.82
N ALA A 48 9.63 -8.30 -11.02
CA ALA A 48 8.29 -8.70 -11.47
C ALA A 48 7.44 -7.51 -11.95
N HIS A 49 7.98 -6.29 -11.96
CA HIS A 49 7.24 -5.06 -12.27
C HIS A 49 5.96 -4.86 -11.43
N LEU A 50 5.99 -5.34 -10.18
CA LEU A 50 4.89 -5.22 -9.22
C LEU A 50 5.09 -4.05 -8.26
N ALA A 51 3.98 -3.50 -7.75
CA ALA A 51 4.05 -2.57 -6.65
C ALA A 51 4.46 -3.30 -5.35
N LEU A 52 5.41 -2.73 -4.61
CA LEU A 52 5.79 -3.19 -3.28
C LEU A 52 5.26 -2.22 -2.22
N LEU A 53 4.42 -2.74 -1.33
CA LEU A 53 4.10 -2.08 -0.07
C LEU A 53 4.87 -2.80 1.03
N VAL A 54 5.40 -2.10 2.03
CA VAL A 54 6.05 -2.73 3.20
C VAL A 54 5.39 -2.17 4.45
N ALA A 55 4.62 -3.00 5.13
CA ALA A 55 4.02 -2.63 6.40
C ALA A 55 5.02 -2.83 7.55
N LYS A 56 5.34 -1.75 8.27
CA LYS A 56 6.22 -1.80 9.45
C LYS A 56 5.37 -1.71 10.73
N ASN A 57 5.79 -2.44 11.77
CA ASN A 57 5.16 -2.45 13.09
C ASN A 57 3.67 -2.88 13.05
N ILE A 58 3.39 -3.96 12.33
CA ILE A 58 2.02 -4.46 12.07
C ILE A 58 1.29 -4.80 13.37
N SER A 59 2.00 -5.19 14.43
CA SER A 59 1.42 -5.45 15.75
C SER A 59 0.73 -4.24 16.38
N ALA A 60 1.04 -3.01 15.93
CA ALA A 60 0.40 -1.78 16.39
C ALA A 60 -0.76 -1.33 15.48
N TYR A 61 -1.07 -2.08 14.41
CA TYR A 61 -2.19 -1.73 13.53
C TYR A 61 -3.53 -1.99 14.22
N PRO A 62 -4.54 -1.16 13.93
CA PRO A 62 -5.84 -1.30 14.56
C PRO A 62 -6.58 -2.53 14.07
N SER A 63 -7.30 -3.18 14.97
CA SER A 63 -8.22 -4.26 14.62
C SER A 63 -9.51 -3.74 13.98
N ASN A 64 -10.25 -4.62 13.29
CA ASN A 64 -11.51 -4.28 12.63
C ASN A 64 -12.64 -3.82 13.58
N GLY A 65 -12.50 -4.11 14.87
CA GLY A 65 -13.44 -3.71 15.93
C GLY A 65 -13.15 -2.33 16.52
N GLU A 66 -11.93 -1.83 16.35
CA GLU A 66 -11.52 -0.55 16.91
C GLU A 66 -12.11 0.61 16.10
N ARG A 67 -12.66 1.59 16.83
CA ARG A 67 -13.22 2.81 16.25
C ARG A 67 -12.52 4.00 16.86
N PHE A 68 -11.51 4.50 16.17
CA PHE A 68 -10.88 5.75 16.56
C PHE A 68 -11.75 6.92 16.13
N THR A 69 -11.91 7.89 17.02
CA THR A 69 -12.74 9.06 16.79
C THR A 69 -12.01 10.13 15.99
N LYS A 70 -10.67 10.19 16.11
CA LYS A 70 -9.77 11.08 15.38
C LYS A 70 -8.39 10.42 15.21
N GLY A 71 -7.69 10.80 14.15
CA GLY A 71 -6.32 10.40 13.86
C GLY A 71 -5.84 11.04 12.56
N HIS A 72 -4.57 10.80 12.22
CA HIS A 72 -3.95 11.33 11.02
C HIS A 72 -3.39 10.20 10.16
N ILE A 73 -3.54 10.32 8.85
CA ILE A 73 -2.82 9.51 7.85
C ILE A 73 -1.81 10.45 7.21
N ASP A 74 -0.55 10.30 7.62
CA ASP A 74 0.55 11.12 7.14
C ASP A 74 1.23 10.43 5.95
N VAL A 75 1.23 11.09 4.80
CA VAL A 75 1.74 10.56 3.54
C VAL A 75 2.98 11.34 3.15
N TRP A 76 4.13 10.65 3.10
CA TRP A 76 5.40 11.23 2.70
C TRP A 76 5.68 10.90 1.22
N TRP A 77 5.25 11.77 0.32
CA TRP A 77 5.47 11.65 -1.11
C TRP A 77 6.82 12.25 -1.51
N ILE A 78 7.88 11.47 -1.29
CA ILE A 78 9.27 11.89 -1.50
C ILE A 78 9.69 11.73 -2.97
N VAL A 79 9.09 10.79 -3.70
CA VAL A 79 9.42 10.51 -5.11
C VAL A 79 8.15 10.48 -5.93
N HIS A 80 8.16 11.15 -7.08
CA HIS A 80 7.06 11.12 -8.05
C HIS A 80 6.92 9.72 -8.66
N ASP A 81 5.94 8.97 -8.18
CA ASP A 81 5.58 7.62 -8.63
C ASP A 81 4.37 7.60 -9.58
N GLY A 82 4.05 8.76 -10.19
CA GLY A 82 2.88 8.95 -11.05
C GLY A 82 1.55 8.97 -10.29
N GLY A 83 1.56 9.23 -8.98
CA GLY A 83 0.35 9.37 -8.16
C GLY A 83 -0.17 8.06 -7.57
N LYS A 84 0.55 6.94 -7.73
CA LYS A 84 0.14 5.65 -7.16
C LYS A 84 0.12 5.68 -5.62
N LEU A 85 1.04 6.42 -5.00
CA LEU A 85 1.06 6.61 -3.54
C LEU A 85 -0.20 7.31 -3.03
N MET A 86 -0.83 8.16 -3.85
CA MET A 86 -2.04 8.90 -3.47
C MET A 86 -3.31 8.03 -3.50
N LEU A 87 -3.32 6.95 -4.28
CA LEU A 87 -4.45 6.02 -4.32
C LEU A 87 -4.62 5.29 -2.97
N PHE A 88 -3.54 4.95 -2.29
CA PHE A 88 -3.58 4.12 -1.09
C PHE A 88 -4.27 4.82 0.11
N PRO A 89 -3.91 6.06 0.48
CA PRO A 89 -4.63 6.84 1.50
C PRO A 89 -6.12 7.05 1.15
N PHE A 90 -6.44 7.25 -0.12
CA PHE A 90 -7.82 7.40 -0.57
C PHE A 90 -8.63 6.12 -0.32
N LEU A 91 -8.12 4.95 -0.73
CA LEU A 91 -8.76 3.65 -0.49
C LEU A 91 -8.87 3.33 1.01
N LEU A 92 -7.83 3.63 1.80
CA LEU A 92 -7.86 3.44 3.25
C LEU A 92 -9.03 4.22 3.89
N ARG A 93 -9.25 5.47 3.48
CA ARG A 93 -10.35 6.30 4.01
C ARG A 93 -11.75 5.81 3.63
N GLN A 94 -11.89 4.91 2.66
CA GLN A 94 -13.18 4.26 2.40
C GLN A 94 -13.54 3.24 3.50
N HIS A 95 -12.55 2.73 4.24
CA HIS A 95 -12.76 1.76 5.30
C HIS A 95 -13.25 2.41 6.61
N LYS A 96 -14.15 1.72 7.32
CA LYS A 96 -14.80 2.21 8.55
C LYS A 96 -13.83 2.65 9.66
N VAL A 97 -12.66 2.00 9.76
CA VAL A 97 -11.63 2.30 10.78
C VAL A 97 -10.96 3.65 10.51
N TRP A 98 -10.64 3.94 9.25
CA TRP A 98 -9.80 5.08 8.86
C TRP A 98 -10.59 6.26 8.30
N ARG A 99 -11.88 6.10 7.99
CA ARG A 99 -12.72 7.13 7.35
C ARG A 99 -12.74 8.48 8.06
N LYS A 100 -12.58 8.49 9.39
CA LYS A 100 -12.57 9.71 10.22
C LYS A 100 -11.18 10.36 10.35
N TYR A 101 -10.13 9.74 9.83
CA TYR A 101 -8.77 10.27 9.94
C TYR A 101 -8.60 11.43 8.95
N LYS A 102 -7.86 12.45 9.38
CA LYS A 102 -7.44 13.55 8.51
C LYS A 102 -6.18 13.14 7.76
N MET A 103 -6.09 13.50 6.49
CA MET A 103 -4.91 13.22 5.69
C MET A 103 -3.97 14.43 5.72
N HIS A 104 -2.68 14.17 5.87
CA HIS A 104 -1.64 15.16 5.61
C HIS A 104 -0.69 14.62 4.56
N ILE A 105 -0.26 15.48 3.64
CA ILE A 105 0.70 15.13 2.60
C ILE A 105 1.93 16.00 2.80
N PHE A 106 3.07 15.34 2.89
CA PHE A 106 4.39 15.91 2.97
C PHE A 106 5.13 15.53 1.69
N THR A 107 5.81 16.48 1.06
CA THR A 107 6.64 16.25 -0.11
C THR A 107 7.96 16.98 0.03
N VAL A 108 8.96 16.57 -0.74
CA VAL A 108 10.27 17.22 -0.80
C VAL A 108 10.40 17.84 -2.18
N ALA A 109 10.48 19.16 -2.23
CA ALA A 109 10.81 19.91 -3.44
C ALA A 109 12.33 20.11 -3.52
N GLN A 110 12.88 19.99 -4.72
CA GLN A 110 14.25 20.34 -5.03
C GLN A 110 14.39 21.86 -5.27
N MET A 111 15.61 22.38 -5.26
CA MET A 111 15.86 23.82 -5.41
C MET A 111 15.35 24.39 -6.74
N ASP A 112 15.31 23.55 -7.78
CA ASP A 112 14.86 23.93 -9.12
C ASP A 112 13.34 23.77 -9.32
N ASP A 113 12.63 23.23 -8.32
CA ASP A 113 11.19 23.00 -8.41
C ASP A 113 10.40 24.28 -8.10
N ASN A 114 9.32 24.50 -8.87
CA ASN A 114 8.31 25.50 -8.50
C ASN A 114 7.44 24.97 -7.36
N SER A 115 7.89 25.16 -6.12
CA SER A 115 7.22 24.70 -4.90
C SER A 115 5.77 25.20 -4.75
N ILE A 116 5.43 26.37 -5.30
CA ILE A 116 4.07 26.91 -5.30
C ILE A 116 3.18 26.07 -6.21
N GLN A 117 3.66 25.75 -7.41
CA GLN A 117 2.93 24.90 -8.36
C GLN A 117 2.77 23.48 -7.79
N VAL A 118 3.82 22.89 -7.22
CA VAL A 118 3.76 21.57 -6.57
C VAL A 118 2.69 21.54 -5.47
N LYS A 119 2.63 22.58 -4.62
CA LYS A 119 1.60 22.70 -3.58
C LYS A 119 0.20 22.81 -4.15
N LYS A 120 0.02 23.57 -5.23
CA LYS A 120 -1.28 23.73 -5.90
C LYS A 120 -1.76 22.41 -6.51
N ASP A 121 -0.86 21.69 -7.17
CA ASP A 121 -1.18 20.39 -7.77
C ASP A 121 -1.55 19.39 -6.67
N LEU A 122 -0.77 19.30 -5.59
CA LEU A 122 -1.08 18.47 -4.43
C LEU A 122 -2.45 18.76 -3.80
N THR A 123 -2.84 20.03 -3.74
CA THR A 123 -4.15 20.42 -3.20
C THR A 123 -5.30 19.99 -4.11
N THR A 124 -5.06 19.89 -5.42
CA THR A 124 -6.07 19.44 -6.39
C THR A 124 -6.34 17.93 -6.27
N PHE A 125 -5.39 17.14 -5.75
CA PHE A 125 -5.55 15.70 -5.55
C PHE A 125 -6.25 15.30 -4.23
N LEU A 126 -6.49 16.26 -3.33
CA LEU A 126 -7.13 16.06 -2.02
C LEU A 126 -8.64 16.31 -2.06
#